data_AF-A0A8W8IV29-F1
#
_entry.id   AF-A0A8W8IV29-F1
#
_cell.length_a   1.000
_cell.length_b   1.000
_cell.length_c   1.000
_cell.angle_alpha   90.00
_cell.angle_beta   90.00
_cell.angle_gamma   90.00
#
_symmetry.space_group_name_H-M   'P 1'
#
loop_
_entity.id
_entity.type
_entity.pdbx_description
1 polymer ?
#
loop_
_entity_poly.entity_id
_entity_poly.type
_entity_poly.pdbx_seq_one_letter_code
_entity_poly.pdbx_strand_id
1 'polypeptide(L)' 'EEDLKGLPQDEADMMKIMGFGNFDSSKGKKVKGNDIYVANIPKKRRYRQYMNRRGGFNRPLDFIA' A
#
# COMPACT_ATOMS: atom_id res chain seq x y z
N GLU A 1 25.60 -2.66 -22.61
CA GLU A 1 26.78 -3.56 -22.52
C GLU A 1 27.89 -3.19 -23.49
N GLU A 2 27.59 -2.75 -24.71
CA GLU A 2 28.62 -2.20 -25.61
C GLU A 2 29.32 -0.94 -25.05
N ASP A 3 28.60 -0.08 -24.30
CA ASP A 3 29.16 1.14 -23.69
C ASP A 3 30.20 0.89 -22.58
N LEU A 4 30.24 -0.32 -22.02
CA LEU A 4 31.20 -0.72 -20.98
C LEU A 4 32.44 -1.43 -21.57
N LYS A 5 32.46 -1.64 -22.88
CA LYS A 5 33.46 -2.45 -23.56
C LYS A 5 34.70 -1.58 -23.86
N GLY A 6 35.68 -1.62 -22.97
CA GLY A 6 36.95 -0.88 -23.12
C GLY A 6 37.40 -0.12 -21.87
N LEU A 7 36.56 -0.04 -20.83
CA LEU A 7 36.96 0.50 -19.54
C LEU A 7 37.75 -0.51 -18.70
N PRO A 8 38.63 -0.05 -17.80
CA PRO A 8 39.24 -0.90 -16.78
C PRO A 8 38.15 -1.66 -16.00
N GLN A 9 38.44 -2.92 -15.66
CA GLN A 9 37.49 -3.81 -14.99
C GLN A 9 36.88 -3.18 -13.73
N ASP A 10 37.71 -2.50 -12.92
CA ASP A 10 37.29 -1.83 -11.68
C ASP A 10 36.28 -0.69 -11.92
N GLU A 11 36.45 0.05 -13.02
CA GLU A 11 35.57 1.17 -13.38
C GLU A 11 34.25 0.68 -13.97
N ALA A 12 34.30 -0.40 -14.76
CA ALA A 12 33.11 -1.08 -15.25
C ALA A 12 32.29 -1.71 -14.12
N ASP A 13 32.95 -2.29 -13.11
CA ASP A 13 32.28 -2.87 -11.95
C ASP A 13 31.70 -1.79 -11.02
N MET A 14 32.42 -0.67 -10.81
CA MET A 14 31.85 0.49 -10.10
C MET A 14 30.64 1.08 -10.81
N MET A 15 30.66 1.20 -12.14
CA MET A 15 29.50 1.70 -12.90
C MET A 15 28.30 0.76 -12.83
N LYS A 16 28.51 -0.56 -12.78
CA LYS A 16 27.42 -1.52 -12.58
C LYS A 16 26.83 -1.44 -11.17
N ILE A 17 27.66 -1.32 -10.14
CA ILE A 17 27.21 -1.18 -8.75
C ILE A 17 26.38 0.10 -8.56
N MET A 18 26.81 1.20 -9.18
CA MET A 18 26.10 2.48 -9.13
C MET A 18 24.87 2.54 -10.07
N GLY A 19 24.67 1.53 -10.93
CA GLY A 19 23.50 1.40 -11.79
C GLY A 19 23.58 2.13 -13.14
N PHE A 20 24.76 2.57 -13.58
CA PHE A 20 24.95 3.30 -14.85
C PHE A 20 24.96 2.39 -16.11
N GLY A 21 24.87 1.06 -15.94
CA GLY A 21 24.96 0.11 -17.05
C GLY A 21 23.63 -0.37 -17.64
N ASN A 22 22.50 -0.21 -16.93
CA ASN A 22 21.18 -0.66 -17.39
C ASN A 22 20.05 0.15 -16.75
N PHE A 23 19.10 0.62 -17.57
CA PHE A 23 17.93 1.35 -17.07
C PHE A 23 16.81 0.38 -16.68
N ASP A 24 16.69 0.09 -15.40
CA ASP A 24 15.58 -0.68 -14.83
C ASP A 24 14.52 0.23 -14.21
N SER A 25 13.26 -0.18 -14.32
CA SER A 25 12.13 0.49 -13.65
C SER A 25 11.58 -0.34 -12.49
N SER A 26 11.19 0.32 -11.40
CA SER A 26 10.41 -0.26 -10.31
C SER A 26 8.89 -0.24 -10.55
N LYS A 27 8.43 0.34 -11.67
CA LYS A 27 7.00 0.45 -11.99
C LYS A 27 6.35 -0.94 -12.09
N GLY A 28 5.35 -1.19 -11.26
CA GLY A 28 4.63 -2.47 -11.21
C GLY A 28 5.39 -3.62 -10.56
N LYS A 29 6.62 -3.39 -10.06
CA LYS A 29 7.40 -4.38 -9.33
C LYS A 29 7.23 -4.15 -7.82
N LYS A 30 7.09 -5.23 -7.05
CA LYS A 30 7.04 -5.14 -5.59
C LYS A 30 8.44 -4.85 -5.04
N VAL A 31 8.59 -3.79 -4.24
CA VAL A 31 9.86 -3.41 -3.61
C VAL A 31 9.85 -3.85 -2.15
N LYS A 32 10.83 -4.67 -1.74
CA LYS A 32 10.95 -5.17 -0.37
C LYS A 32 11.05 -3.99 0.61
N GLY A 33 10.20 -3.98 1.65
CA GLY A 33 10.15 -2.91 2.65
C GLY A 33 9.16 -1.79 2.34
N ASN A 34 8.65 -1.70 1.10
CA ASN A 34 7.61 -0.75 0.71
C ASN A 34 6.17 -1.31 0.88
N ASP A 35 5.98 -2.12 1.92
CA ASP A 35 4.71 -2.81 2.22
C ASP A 35 4.00 -2.20 3.44
N ILE A 36 4.57 -1.15 4.04
CA ILE A 36 4.05 -0.54 5.26
C ILE A 36 2.94 0.43 4.90
N TYR A 37 1.73 0.14 5.37
CA TYR A 37 0.58 1.04 5.29
C TYR A 37 -0.17 1.04 6.63
N VAL A 38 -0.80 2.16 6.96
CA VAL A 38 -1.64 2.29 8.16
C VAL A 38 -2.95 2.97 7.77
N ALA A 39 -4.08 2.37 8.15
CA ALA A 39 -5.40 2.96 7.96
C ALA A 39 -6.04 3.25 9.33
N ASN A 40 -6.38 4.52 9.59
CA ASN A 40 -7.19 4.91 10.73
C ASN A 40 -8.64 5.08 10.28
N ILE A 41 -9.50 4.11 10.63
CA ILE A 41 -10.92 4.11 10.25
C ILE A 41 -11.77 4.32 11.52
N PRO A 42 -12.13 5.57 11.87
CA PRO A 42 -13.03 5.83 12.98
C PRO A 42 -14.46 5.43 12.60
N LYS A 43 -14.97 4.35 13.21
CA LYS A 43 -16.37 3.95 13.02
C LYS A 43 -17.27 4.88 13.82
N LYS A 44 -18.17 5.59 13.14
CA LYS A 44 -19.21 6.39 13.80
C LYS A 44 -20.11 5.49 14.65
N ARG A 45 -20.37 5.90 15.89
CA ARG A 45 -21.27 5.18 16.79
C ARG A 45 -22.68 5.23 16.22
N ARG A 46 -23.29 4.06 15.99
CA ARG A 46 -24.68 3.96 15.56
C ARG A 46 -25.58 3.82 16.79
N TYR A 47 -26.54 4.73 16.92
CA TYR A 47 -27.52 4.71 18.01
C TYR A 47 -28.68 3.79 17.65
N ARG A 48 -29.32 3.23 18.68
CA ARG A 48 -30.45 2.30 18.55
C ARG A 48 -31.67 2.96 19.17
N GLN A 49 -32.79 2.98 18.46
CA GLN A 49 -34.04 3.51 19.00
C GLN A 49 -34.74 2.43 19.80
N TYR A 50 -34.81 2.59 21.13
CA TYR A 50 -35.52 1.62 21.99
C TYR A 50 -37.02 1.92 22.13
N MET A 51 -37.38 3.20 22.24
CA MET A 51 -38.77 3.62 22.48
C MET A 51 -39.53 3.87 21.17
N ASN A 52 -40.84 3.61 21.18
CA ASN A 52 -41.77 3.87 20.07
C ASN A 52 -41.37 3.24 18.73
N ARG A 53 -40.85 2.02 18.78
CA ARG A 53 -40.45 1.25 17.60
C ARG A 53 -41.66 0.63 16.91
N ARG A 54 -41.77 0.78 15.58
CA ARG A 54 -42.74 0.02 14.78
C ARG A 54 -42.21 -1.40 14.57
N GLY A 55 -42.67 -2.35 15.39
CA GLY A 55 -42.26 -3.75 15.28
C GLY A 55 -42.33 -4.58 16.56
N GLY A 56 -42.57 -3.96 17.71
CA GLY A 56 -42.68 -4.64 18.99
C GLY A 56 -41.32 -5.01 19.61
N PHE A 57 -41.37 -5.55 20.83
CA PHE A 57 -40.21 -5.72 21.72
C PHE A 57 -39.17 -6.74 21.20
N ASN A 58 -39.60 -7.82 20.55
CA ASN A 58 -38.73 -8.93 20.09
C ASN A 58 -38.19 -8.78 18.66
N ARG A 59 -38.20 -7.58 18.07
CA ARG A 59 -37.59 -7.31 16.76
C ARG A 59 -36.19 -6.68 16.89
N PRO A 60 -35.30 -6.83 15.91
CA PRO A 60 -34.01 -6.16 15.91
C PRO A 60 -34.18 -4.63 15.90
N LEU A 61 -33.40 -3.94 16.74
CA LEU A 61 -33.44 -2.48 16.89
C LEU A 61 -32.98 -1.80 15.60
N ASP A 62 -33.79 -0.86 15.11
CA ASP A 62 -33.48 -0.07 13.93
C ASP A 62 -32.28 0.83 14.20
N PHE A 63 -31.45 1.00 13.17
CA PHE A 63 -30.39 1.98 13.19
C PHE A 63 -31.04 3.36 13.10
N ILE A 64 -30.83 4.21 14.12
CA ILE A 64 -31.18 5.63 14.01
C ILE A 64 -30.17 6.24 13.04
N ALA A 65 -30.66 6.71 11.90
CA ALA A 65 -29.91 7.55 10.97
C ALA A 65 -29.78 8.97 11.53
#